data_AF-A0A8X6GET4-F1
#
_entry.id   AF-A0A8X6GET4-F1
#
_cell.length_a   1.000
_cell.length_b   1.000
_cell.length_c   1.000
_cell.angle_alpha   90.00
_cell.angle_beta   90.00
_cell.angle_gamma   90.00
#
_symmetry.space_group_name_H-M   'P 1'
#
loop_
_entity.id
_entity.type
_entity.pdbx_description
1 polymer ?
#
loop_
_entity_poly.entity_id
_entity_poly.type
_entity_poly.pdbx_seq_one_letter_code
_entity_poly.pdbx_strand_id
1 'polypeptide(L)'
;MHVKKYSCHTFALLLFCGCRNKNEYTRQEERGYHTQNHHTVVSFSIESFERTIRPLSFDEVTKFRTKLSGRTSEWCTSGTEEKPCKLWKEFRQTIPEEIVQELKKEDDTTLLENYYDRLGNLFKAPTEENEKEVIDAIQKLQANVKLTQAWESYLAARYNNPATIYLTKATLAYQELFYFILEENNTLHIKLKKCQSNLVKWQKDGHPIGQALWKLIQQDYSRQLNSSKSHKYNKAAIAQSLKLMDQLADNPYSLSYKDFLETLPYGIGKLKDTLYEVGLKESDHINIKLLRTYIDLTPSLCLYA
;
A
#
# COMPACT_ATOMS: atom_id res chain seq x y z
N MET A 1 53.49 -0.37 8.02
CA MET A 1 53.41 0.77 7.07
C MET A 1 52.64 0.28 5.85
N HIS A 2 51.45 0.85 5.54
CA HIS A 2 50.73 0.82 4.24
C HIS A 2 49.21 1.10 4.31
N VAL A 3 48.70 1.68 5.40
CA VAL A 3 47.30 2.18 5.45
C VAL A 3 47.11 3.45 4.58
N LYS A 4 48.19 4.06 4.08
CA LYS A 4 48.15 5.29 3.25
C LYS A 4 47.81 5.08 1.77
N LYS A 5 47.64 3.86 1.26
CA LYS A 5 47.46 3.62 -0.19
C LYS A 5 46.00 3.61 -0.69
N TYR A 6 45.02 3.62 0.21
CA TYR A 6 43.60 3.47 -0.15
C TYR A 6 42.67 4.58 0.35
N SER A 7 43.18 5.66 0.95
CA SER A 7 42.32 6.73 1.46
C SER A 7 41.51 7.44 0.35
N CYS A 8 42.09 7.59 -0.85
CA CYS A 8 41.38 8.18 -1.99
C CYS A 8 40.32 7.24 -2.60
N HIS A 9 40.51 5.91 -2.52
CA HIS A 9 39.55 4.94 -3.04
C HIS A 9 38.39 4.73 -2.06
N THR A 10 38.64 4.82 -0.74
CA THR A 10 37.57 4.78 0.27
C THR A 10 36.74 6.07 0.28
N PHE A 11 37.34 7.23 0.01
CA PHE A 11 36.59 8.49 -0.13
C PHE A 11 35.79 8.56 -1.44
N ALA A 12 36.35 8.03 -2.54
CA ALA A 12 35.61 7.88 -3.80
C ALA A 12 34.49 6.84 -3.69
N LEU A 13 34.68 5.73 -2.95
CA LEU A 13 33.61 4.79 -2.65
C LEU A 13 32.55 5.39 -1.73
N LEU A 14 32.90 6.24 -0.76
CA LEU A 14 31.92 6.95 0.07
C LEU A 14 31.14 8.01 -0.73
N LEU A 15 31.77 8.63 -1.75
CA LEU A 15 31.08 9.51 -2.70
C LEU A 15 30.19 8.75 -3.71
N PHE A 16 30.56 7.52 -4.10
CA PHE A 16 29.77 6.65 -4.98
C PHE A 16 28.66 5.89 -4.24
N CYS A 17 28.89 5.45 -3.00
CA CYS A 17 27.89 4.84 -2.13
C CYS A 17 26.96 5.89 -1.48
N GLY A 18 27.37 7.16 -1.44
CA GLY A 18 26.52 8.31 -1.09
C GLY A 18 25.55 8.74 -2.21
N CYS A 19 25.60 8.11 -3.38
CA CYS A 19 24.75 8.43 -4.54
C CYS A 19 23.53 7.50 -4.70
N ARG A 20 22.96 6.97 -3.60
CA ARG A 20 21.60 6.42 -3.58
C ARG A 20 20.72 7.25 -2.65
N ASN A 21 20.37 8.45 -3.11
CA ASN A 21 19.15 9.21 -2.80
C ASN A 21 19.25 10.56 -3.52
N LYS A 22 18.97 10.57 -4.84
CA LYS A 22 19.04 11.77 -5.70
C LYS A 22 17.73 12.56 -5.82
N ASN A 23 16.66 12.15 -5.13
CA ASN A 23 15.43 12.95 -5.09
C ASN A 23 15.47 13.88 -3.88
N GLU A 24 15.78 15.15 -4.13
CA GLU A 24 15.73 16.24 -3.15
C GLU A 24 14.32 16.37 -2.51
N TYR A 25 13.30 15.97 -3.28
CA TYR A 25 11.92 15.76 -2.84
C TYR A 25 11.80 14.80 -1.64
N THR A 26 12.52 13.68 -1.66
CA THR A 26 12.46 12.64 -0.61
C THR A 26 13.17 13.06 0.68
N ARG A 27 14.26 13.85 0.57
CA ARG A 27 15.12 14.26 1.69
C ARG A 27 14.56 15.40 2.55
N GLN A 28 13.81 16.33 1.96
CA GLN A 28 13.25 17.46 2.71
C GLN A 28 12.08 17.04 3.61
N GLU A 29 11.29 16.05 3.18
CA GLU A 29 10.18 15.50 3.97
C GLU A 29 10.65 14.49 5.02
N GLU A 30 11.75 13.78 4.78
CA GLU A 30 12.36 12.84 5.74
C GLU A 30 12.56 13.45 7.14
N ARG A 31 12.88 14.76 7.24
CA ARG A 31 13.03 15.47 8.53
C ARG A 31 11.77 15.52 9.40
N GLY A 32 10.57 15.40 8.82
CA GLY A 32 9.30 15.32 9.57
C GLY A 32 8.87 13.89 9.93
N TYR A 33 9.39 12.88 9.22
CA TYR A 33 9.03 11.46 9.39
C TYR A 33 10.11 10.64 10.13
N HIS A 34 11.23 11.26 10.51
CA HIS A 34 12.44 10.60 11.04
C HIS A 34 12.35 10.02 12.47
N THR A 35 11.17 9.82 13.02
CA THR A 35 11.02 9.05 14.28
C THR A 35 10.79 7.55 14.06
N GLN A 36 10.79 7.02 12.83
CA GLN A 36 10.54 5.59 12.58
C GLN A 36 11.61 4.88 11.73
N ASN A 37 11.89 3.64 12.16
CA ASN A 37 13.03 2.75 11.92
C ASN A 37 13.53 2.60 10.46
N HIS A 38 14.86 2.46 10.30
CA HIS A 38 15.57 2.39 9.01
C HIS A 38 15.77 0.98 8.41
N HIS A 39 15.07 -0.03 8.91
CA HIS A 39 15.18 -1.39 8.39
C HIS A 39 13.84 -2.10 8.33
N THR A 40 13.18 -2.09 7.16
CA THR A 40 12.71 -3.31 6.44
C THR A 40 12.04 -2.88 5.14
N VAL A 41 12.43 -3.51 4.02
CA VAL A 41 11.56 -3.55 2.84
C VAL A 41 10.42 -4.50 3.19
N VAL A 42 9.31 -3.96 3.71
CA VAL A 42 8.09 -4.75 3.90
C VAL A 42 7.48 -4.99 2.52
N SER A 43 7.49 -6.25 2.09
CA SER A 43 6.67 -6.77 1.00
C SER A 43 5.20 -6.74 1.45
N PHE A 44 4.36 -6.04 0.70
CA PHE A 44 2.93 -6.05 0.95
C PHE A 44 2.31 -7.26 0.25
N SER A 45 1.61 -8.12 0.99
CA SER A 45 0.96 -9.32 0.46
C SER A 45 -0.56 -9.25 0.61
N ILE A 46 -1.28 -10.01 -0.23
CA ILE A 46 -2.72 -10.24 -0.11
C ILE A 46 -3.07 -10.73 1.31
N GLU A 47 -2.21 -11.58 1.89
CA GLU A 47 -2.34 -12.13 3.24
C GLU A 47 -2.46 -11.04 4.32
N SER A 48 -1.82 -9.89 4.12
CA SER A 48 -1.90 -8.78 5.06
C SER A 48 -3.32 -8.16 5.12
N PHE A 49 -4.03 -8.18 4.01
CA PHE A 49 -5.43 -7.75 4.00
C PHE A 49 -6.32 -8.82 4.58
N GLU A 50 -6.15 -10.09 4.19
CA GLU A 50 -6.98 -11.18 4.71
C GLU A 50 -7.00 -11.19 6.23
N ARG A 51 -5.82 -10.99 6.85
CA ARG A 51 -5.69 -10.94 8.30
C ARG A 51 -6.55 -9.85 8.97
N THR A 52 -6.83 -8.74 8.28
CA THR A 52 -7.62 -7.64 8.85
C THR A 52 -9.12 -7.93 8.91
N ILE A 53 -9.59 -8.95 8.20
CA ILE A 53 -11.01 -9.34 8.18
C ILE A 53 -11.29 -10.73 8.73
N ARG A 54 -10.26 -11.61 8.81
CA ARG A 54 -10.40 -12.95 9.37
C ARG A 54 -10.58 -12.88 10.89
N PRO A 55 -11.42 -13.74 11.50
CA PRO A 55 -11.45 -13.90 12.94
C PRO A 55 -10.08 -14.22 13.50
N LEU A 56 -9.71 -13.49 14.55
CA LEU A 56 -8.54 -13.80 15.37
C LEU A 56 -8.70 -15.20 15.97
N SER A 57 -7.60 -15.94 16.10
CA SER A 57 -7.59 -17.15 16.93
C SER A 57 -7.80 -16.81 18.41
N PHE A 58 -8.20 -17.78 19.24
CA PHE A 58 -8.46 -17.54 20.66
C PHE A 58 -7.26 -16.93 21.39
N ASP A 59 -6.06 -17.48 21.16
CA ASP A 59 -4.82 -16.97 21.75
C ASP A 59 -4.44 -15.58 21.23
N GLU A 60 -4.87 -15.24 20.01
CA GLU A 60 -4.68 -13.91 19.45
C GLU A 60 -5.64 -12.88 20.05
N VAL A 61 -6.87 -13.24 20.43
CA VAL A 61 -7.82 -12.29 21.05
C VAL A 61 -7.27 -11.76 22.37
N THR A 62 -6.75 -12.63 23.24
CA THR A 62 -6.15 -12.22 24.53
C THR A 62 -4.96 -11.29 24.34
N LYS A 63 -4.05 -11.64 23.42
CA LYS A 63 -2.89 -10.81 23.07
C LYS A 63 -3.34 -9.48 22.48
N PHE A 64 -4.30 -9.50 21.56
CA PHE A 64 -4.85 -8.33 20.90
C PHE A 64 -5.49 -7.38 21.91
N ARG A 65 -6.35 -7.86 22.80
CA ARG A 65 -6.99 -7.06 23.86
C ARG A 65 -5.95 -6.40 24.77
N THR A 66 -4.94 -7.15 25.19
CA THR A 66 -3.85 -6.62 26.04
C THR A 66 -3.12 -5.48 25.33
N LYS A 67 -2.72 -5.70 24.06
CA LYS A 67 -2.04 -4.70 23.25
C LYS A 67 -2.94 -3.49 22.96
N LEU A 68 -4.21 -3.71 22.66
CA LEU A 68 -5.20 -2.66 22.40
C LEU A 68 -5.36 -1.72 23.61
N SER A 69 -5.41 -2.27 24.82
CA SER A 69 -5.48 -1.49 26.06
C SER A 69 -4.29 -0.54 26.23
N GLY A 70 -3.06 -1.04 26.03
CA GLY A 70 -1.85 -0.21 26.17
C GLY A 70 -1.62 0.76 25.01
N ARG A 71 -1.87 0.31 23.77
CA ARG A 71 -1.52 1.05 22.56
C ARG A 71 -2.57 2.06 22.13
N THR A 72 -3.81 2.00 22.64
CA THR A 72 -4.82 3.03 22.33
C THR A 72 -4.35 4.42 22.76
N SER A 73 -3.69 4.55 23.91
CA SER A 73 -3.11 5.83 24.35
C SER A 73 -1.93 6.27 23.48
N GLU A 74 -1.11 5.33 23.00
CA GLU A 74 0.01 5.63 22.09
C GLU A 74 -0.47 5.98 20.67
N TRP A 75 -1.63 5.47 20.26
CA TRP A 75 -2.25 5.86 19.01
C TRP A 75 -2.79 7.29 19.08
N CYS A 76 -3.47 7.62 20.17
CA CYS A 76 -4.15 8.92 20.35
C CYS A 76 -3.23 9.99 20.97
N THR A 77 -1.92 9.97 20.67
CA THR A 77 -0.93 10.78 21.40
C THR A 77 -1.13 12.29 21.17
N SER A 78 -1.52 12.73 19.97
CA SER A 78 -1.75 14.15 19.68
C SER A 78 -3.20 14.60 19.90
N GLY A 79 -4.12 13.65 20.11
CA GLY A 79 -5.55 13.91 20.28
C GLY A 79 -6.28 14.27 18.98
N THR A 80 -5.58 14.25 17.84
CA THR A 80 -6.16 14.49 16.51
C THR A 80 -6.42 13.20 15.75
N GLU A 81 -5.86 12.09 16.21
CA GLU A 81 -6.04 10.77 15.64
C GLU A 81 -7.46 10.24 15.92
N GLU A 82 -8.01 9.51 14.95
CA GLU A 82 -9.30 8.88 15.14
C GLU A 82 -9.22 7.72 16.13
N LYS A 83 -10.20 7.65 17.02
CA LYS A 83 -10.27 6.58 18.03
C LYS A 83 -10.41 5.21 17.36
N PRO A 84 -9.80 4.15 17.92
CA PRO A 84 -9.88 2.79 17.37
C PRO A 84 -11.30 2.30 17.04
N CYS A 85 -12.27 2.57 17.91
CA CYS A 85 -13.67 2.19 17.70
C CYS A 85 -14.33 2.91 16.52
N LYS A 86 -13.91 4.14 16.20
CA LYS A 86 -14.41 4.89 15.04
C LYS A 86 -13.84 4.30 13.76
N LEU A 87 -12.53 4.03 13.73
CA LEU A 87 -11.85 3.40 12.59
C LEU A 87 -12.44 2.01 12.28
N TRP A 88 -12.69 1.19 13.31
CA TRP A 88 -13.39 -0.08 13.13
C TRP A 88 -14.79 0.10 12.55
N LYS A 89 -15.58 1.06 13.07
CA LYS A 89 -16.95 1.31 12.58
C LYS A 89 -16.96 1.72 11.11
N GLU A 90 -16.06 2.62 10.70
CA GLU A 90 -15.95 3.05 9.30
C GLU A 90 -15.49 1.90 8.40
N PHE A 91 -14.51 1.10 8.85
CA PHE A 91 -14.07 -0.08 8.12
C PHE A 91 -15.18 -1.13 7.97
N ARG A 92 -15.92 -1.40 9.04
CA ARG A 92 -17.02 -2.38 9.04
C ARG A 92 -18.07 -2.08 7.97
N GLN A 93 -18.36 -0.80 7.72
CA GLN A 93 -19.33 -0.37 6.70
C GLN A 93 -18.86 -0.58 5.26
N THR A 94 -17.61 -1.02 5.06
CA THR A 94 -17.05 -1.35 3.75
C THR A 94 -17.04 -2.86 3.55
N ILE A 95 -15.91 -3.51 3.83
CA ILE A 95 -15.66 -4.91 3.48
C ILE A 95 -16.49 -5.89 4.30
N PRO A 96 -16.61 -5.76 5.64
CA PRO A 96 -17.44 -6.68 6.43
C PRO A 96 -18.92 -6.66 6.06
N GLU A 97 -19.50 -5.49 5.82
CA GLU A 97 -20.91 -5.35 5.41
C GLU A 97 -21.15 -5.97 4.02
N GLU A 98 -20.24 -5.74 3.05
CA GLU A 98 -20.32 -6.40 1.73
C GLU A 98 -20.29 -7.93 1.85
N ILE A 99 -19.40 -8.48 2.69
CA ILE A 99 -19.33 -9.93 2.94
C ILE A 99 -20.66 -10.44 3.50
N VAL A 100 -21.20 -9.77 4.52
CA VAL A 100 -22.46 -10.14 5.15
C VAL A 100 -23.61 -10.10 4.14
N GLN A 101 -23.72 -9.05 3.33
CA GLN A 101 -24.79 -8.90 2.35
C GLN A 101 -24.76 -9.98 1.27
N GLU A 102 -23.57 -10.39 0.83
CA GLU A 102 -23.45 -11.48 -0.14
C GLU A 102 -23.79 -12.84 0.47
N LEU A 103 -23.26 -13.15 1.65
CA LEU A 103 -23.53 -14.42 2.32
C LEU A 103 -25.00 -14.55 2.78
N LYS A 104 -25.68 -13.44 3.11
CA LYS A 104 -27.11 -13.41 3.44
C LYS A 104 -28.02 -13.95 2.34
N LYS A 105 -27.55 -13.97 1.08
CA LYS A 105 -28.30 -14.53 -0.04
C LYS A 105 -28.33 -16.06 0.01
N GLU A 106 -27.40 -16.68 0.73
CA GLU A 106 -27.18 -18.13 0.75
C GLU A 106 -27.46 -18.76 2.11
N ASP A 107 -27.32 -18.01 3.21
CA ASP A 107 -27.53 -18.52 4.58
C ASP A 107 -27.81 -17.41 5.62
N ASP A 108 -28.17 -17.83 6.83
CA ASP A 108 -28.25 -16.95 8.01
C ASP A 108 -26.85 -16.50 8.47
N THR A 109 -26.59 -15.20 8.40
CA THR A 109 -25.31 -14.59 8.79
C THR A 109 -25.28 -14.04 10.22
N THR A 110 -26.30 -14.28 11.04
CA THR A 110 -26.43 -13.70 12.39
C THR A 110 -25.18 -13.94 13.25
N LEU A 111 -24.55 -15.12 13.12
CA LEU A 111 -23.32 -15.45 13.86
C LEU A 111 -22.11 -14.61 13.42
N LEU A 112 -21.99 -14.32 12.11
CA LEU A 112 -20.93 -13.49 11.57
C LEU A 112 -21.11 -12.02 11.97
N GLU A 113 -22.35 -11.52 11.92
CA GLU A 113 -22.68 -10.17 12.38
C GLU A 113 -22.39 -10.00 13.88
N ASN A 114 -22.82 -10.97 14.70
CA ASN A 114 -22.53 -10.96 16.12
C ASN A 114 -21.02 -10.97 16.39
N TYR A 115 -20.21 -11.73 15.64
CA TYR A 115 -18.75 -11.67 15.74
C TYR A 115 -18.22 -10.24 15.51
N TYR A 116 -18.65 -9.57 14.43
CA TYR A 116 -18.22 -8.20 14.14
C TYR A 116 -18.71 -7.17 15.17
N ASP A 117 -19.90 -7.37 15.75
CA ASP A 117 -20.40 -6.56 16.86
C ASP A 117 -19.54 -6.71 18.11
N ARG A 118 -19.22 -7.95 18.51
CA ARG A 118 -18.37 -8.22 19.69
C ARG A 118 -16.96 -7.67 19.50
N LEU A 119 -16.37 -7.82 18.31
CA LEU A 119 -15.09 -7.20 18.01
C LEU A 119 -15.16 -5.67 18.11
N GLY A 120 -16.26 -5.06 17.68
CA GLY A 120 -16.48 -3.62 17.84
C GLY A 120 -16.58 -3.17 19.30
N ASN A 121 -17.21 -3.97 20.16
CA ASN A 121 -17.22 -3.72 21.61
C ASN A 121 -15.82 -3.80 22.20
N LEU A 122 -14.99 -4.74 21.76
CA LEU A 122 -13.59 -4.84 22.18
C LEU A 122 -12.79 -3.59 21.79
N PHE A 123 -12.96 -3.07 20.57
CA PHE A 123 -12.36 -1.80 20.13
C PHE A 123 -12.87 -0.58 20.92
N LYS A 124 -14.11 -0.62 21.42
CA LYS A 124 -14.69 0.44 22.24
C LYS A 124 -14.15 0.40 23.67
N ALA A 125 -13.98 -0.79 24.22
CA ALA A 125 -13.45 -1.01 25.56
C ALA A 125 -12.73 -2.37 25.63
N PRO A 126 -11.40 -2.41 25.79
CA PRO A 126 -10.62 -3.65 25.81
C PRO A 126 -10.66 -4.33 27.20
N THR A 127 -11.84 -4.77 27.64
CA THR A 127 -12.07 -5.45 28.92
C THR A 127 -11.98 -6.98 28.78
N GLU A 128 -11.77 -7.69 29.89
CA GLU A 128 -11.83 -9.17 29.93
C GLU A 128 -13.22 -9.70 29.56
N GLU A 129 -14.28 -8.97 29.92
CA GLU A 129 -15.65 -9.32 29.53
C GLU A 129 -15.84 -9.26 28.02
N ASN A 130 -15.43 -8.17 27.37
CA ASN A 130 -15.51 -8.05 25.91
C ASN A 130 -14.60 -9.05 25.19
N GLU A 131 -13.44 -9.40 25.75
CA GLU A 131 -12.60 -10.49 25.24
C GLU A 131 -13.37 -11.81 25.26
N LYS A 132 -14.01 -12.15 26.37
CA LYS A 132 -14.79 -13.39 26.51
C LYS A 132 -15.93 -13.43 25.51
N GLU A 133 -16.65 -12.32 25.33
CA GLU A 133 -17.73 -12.23 24.32
C GLU A 133 -17.23 -12.47 22.88
N VAL A 134 -16.04 -11.97 22.54
CA VAL A 134 -15.42 -12.21 21.23
C VAL A 134 -15.04 -13.68 21.07
N ILE A 135 -14.41 -14.28 22.08
CA ILE A 135 -14.04 -15.71 22.08
C ILE A 135 -15.29 -16.58 21.90
N ASP A 136 -16.36 -16.32 22.66
CA ASP A 136 -17.62 -17.05 22.57
C ASP A 136 -18.27 -16.90 21.18
N ALA A 137 -18.19 -15.70 20.57
CA ALA A 137 -18.69 -15.45 19.22
C ALA A 137 -17.89 -16.23 18.16
N ILE A 138 -16.56 -16.28 18.29
CA ILE A 138 -15.68 -17.06 17.39
C ILE A 138 -16.01 -18.55 17.50
N GLN A 139 -16.18 -19.09 18.72
CA GLN A 139 -16.54 -20.49 18.93
C GLN A 139 -17.86 -20.85 18.26
N LYS A 140 -18.88 -20.01 18.43
CA LYS A 140 -20.20 -20.23 17.80
C LYS A 140 -20.12 -20.14 16.27
N LEU A 141 -19.35 -19.19 15.73
CA LEU A 141 -19.14 -19.05 14.29
C LEU A 141 -18.45 -20.30 13.73
N GLN A 142 -17.36 -20.75 14.35
CA GLN A 142 -16.61 -21.94 13.93
C GLN A 142 -17.43 -23.23 14.04
N ALA A 143 -18.34 -23.34 15.02
CA ALA A 143 -19.25 -24.47 15.13
C ALA A 143 -20.25 -24.54 13.95
N ASN A 144 -20.55 -23.41 13.31
CA ASN A 144 -21.32 -23.37 12.07
C ASN A 144 -20.39 -23.59 10.86
N VAL A 145 -20.13 -24.86 10.56
CA VAL A 145 -19.24 -25.29 9.47
C VAL A 145 -19.68 -24.74 8.12
N LYS A 146 -20.99 -24.71 7.83
CA LYS A 146 -21.53 -24.24 6.55
C LYS A 146 -21.26 -22.74 6.35
N LEU A 147 -21.59 -21.91 7.34
CA LEU A 147 -21.33 -20.47 7.29
C LEU A 147 -19.83 -20.17 7.23
N THR A 148 -19.01 -20.89 8.01
CA THR A 148 -17.55 -20.73 7.99
C THR A 148 -16.95 -21.06 6.62
N GLN A 149 -17.38 -22.17 5.99
CA GLN A 149 -16.93 -22.55 4.65
C GLN A 149 -17.39 -21.59 3.56
N ALA A 150 -18.63 -21.09 3.63
CA ALA A 150 -19.14 -20.09 2.70
C ALA A 150 -18.34 -18.79 2.82
N TRP A 151 -18.05 -18.35 4.05
CA TRP A 151 -17.25 -17.18 4.33
C TRP A 151 -15.80 -17.33 3.81
N GLU A 152 -15.11 -18.43 4.11
CA GLU A 152 -13.76 -18.71 3.59
C GLU A 152 -13.73 -18.79 2.05
N SER A 153 -14.76 -19.36 1.44
CA SER A 153 -14.89 -19.43 -0.03
C SER A 153 -15.10 -18.06 -0.65
N TYR A 154 -15.93 -17.21 -0.04
CA TYR A 154 -16.12 -15.82 -0.47
C TYR A 154 -14.80 -15.03 -0.37
N LEU A 155 -14.07 -15.20 0.73
CA LEU A 155 -12.74 -14.59 0.89
C LEU A 155 -11.78 -15.05 -0.21
N ALA A 156 -11.63 -16.37 -0.40
CA ALA A 156 -10.77 -16.91 -1.43
C ALA A 156 -11.13 -16.38 -2.82
N ALA A 157 -12.43 -16.32 -3.16
CA ALA A 157 -12.89 -15.77 -4.43
C ALA A 157 -12.55 -14.29 -4.60
N ARG A 158 -12.73 -13.48 -3.54
CA ARG A 158 -12.40 -12.05 -3.53
C ARG A 158 -10.89 -11.81 -3.68
N TYR A 159 -10.07 -12.60 -3.00
CA TYR A 159 -8.60 -12.47 -3.04
C TYR A 159 -7.97 -13.02 -4.31
N ASN A 160 -8.59 -14.01 -4.95
CA ASN A 160 -8.24 -14.44 -6.30
C ASN A 160 -8.55 -13.38 -7.36
N ASN A 161 -9.31 -12.33 -7.03
CA ASN A 161 -9.56 -11.19 -7.90
C ASN A 161 -9.20 -9.85 -7.22
N PRO A 162 -7.90 -9.50 -7.16
CA PRO A 162 -7.41 -8.29 -6.48
C PRO A 162 -7.92 -6.99 -7.10
N ALA A 163 -8.56 -7.02 -8.28
CA ALA A 163 -9.19 -5.84 -8.88
C ALA A 163 -10.43 -5.37 -8.11
N THR A 164 -11.05 -6.25 -7.32
CA THR A 164 -12.27 -5.96 -6.55
C THR A 164 -11.98 -5.36 -5.16
N ILE A 165 -10.71 -5.30 -4.77
CA ILE A 165 -10.30 -4.83 -3.44
C ILE A 165 -9.76 -3.41 -3.59
N TYR A 166 -10.61 -2.43 -3.30
CA TYR A 166 -10.24 -1.01 -3.35
C TYR A 166 -9.59 -0.53 -2.06
N LEU A 167 -8.51 0.26 -2.17
CA LEU A 167 -7.83 0.88 -1.03
C LEU A 167 -8.55 2.14 -0.56
N THR A 168 -9.71 1.98 0.05
CA THR A 168 -10.44 3.13 0.60
C THR A 168 -9.70 3.74 1.79
N LYS A 169 -10.02 5.00 2.12
CA LYS A 169 -9.49 5.66 3.33
C LYS A 169 -9.77 4.84 4.60
N ALA A 170 -11.00 4.33 4.73
CA ALA A 170 -11.42 3.54 5.89
C ALA A 170 -10.61 2.23 6.00
N THR A 171 -10.42 1.54 4.86
CA THR A 171 -9.59 0.33 4.77
C THR A 171 -8.16 0.59 5.23
N LEU A 172 -7.50 1.59 4.65
CA LEU A 172 -6.10 1.87 4.95
C LEU A 172 -5.88 2.37 6.38
N ALA A 173 -6.79 3.22 6.88
CA ALA A 173 -6.70 3.74 8.24
C ALA A 173 -6.93 2.64 9.29
N TYR A 174 -7.87 1.72 9.05
CA TYR A 174 -8.06 0.56 9.92
C TYR A 174 -6.87 -0.41 9.84
N GLN A 175 -6.32 -0.66 8.65
CA GLN A 175 -5.11 -1.49 8.51
C GLN A 175 -3.93 -0.87 9.27
N GLU A 176 -3.68 0.43 9.13
CA GLU A 176 -2.63 1.15 9.86
C GLU A 176 -2.78 0.93 11.38
N LEU A 177 -3.98 1.14 11.91
CA LEU A 177 -4.29 0.88 13.32
C LEU A 177 -4.10 -0.59 13.71
N PHE A 178 -4.69 -1.53 12.97
CA PHE A 178 -4.71 -2.95 13.30
C PHE A 178 -3.28 -3.50 13.41
N TYR A 179 -2.42 -3.16 12.45
CA TYR A 179 -1.02 -3.52 12.45
C TYR A 179 -0.21 -2.80 13.53
N PHE A 180 -0.52 -1.55 13.82
CA PHE A 180 0.06 -0.83 14.95
C PHE A 180 -0.26 -1.51 16.29
N ILE A 181 -1.48 -1.99 16.49
CA ILE A 181 -1.87 -2.76 17.68
C ILE A 181 -1.15 -4.10 17.71
N LEU A 182 -1.00 -4.79 16.57
CA LEU A 182 -0.30 -6.08 16.50
C LEU A 182 1.22 -5.98 16.67
N GLU A 183 1.79 -4.77 16.56
CA GLU A 183 3.25 -4.53 16.53
C GLU A 183 3.91 -5.09 15.27
N GLU A 184 3.14 -5.12 14.19
CA GLU A 184 3.56 -5.66 12.93
C GLU A 184 3.76 -4.53 11.93
N ASN A 185 4.80 -4.65 11.11
CA ASN A 185 5.10 -3.61 10.14
C ASN A 185 4.13 -3.68 8.96
N ASN A 186 3.12 -2.81 8.92
CA ASN A 186 2.40 -2.47 7.70
C ASN A 186 2.59 -1.00 7.39
N THR A 187 3.26 -0.73 6.26
CA THR A 187 3.66 0.62 5.86
C THR A 187 2.92 1.09 4.63
N LEU A 188 1.89 0.37 4.14
CA LEU A 188 1.26 0.74 2.88
C LEU A 188 0.62 2.12 2.93
N HIS A 189 -0.21 2.42 3.94
CA HIS A 189 -0.88 3.72 4.02
C HIS A 189 0.14 4.88 4.11
N ILE A 190 1.20 4.69 4.90
CA ILE A 190 2.32 5.65 5.02
C ILE A 190 3.05 5.82 3.69
N LYS A 191 3.36 4.72 2.98
CA LYS A 191 4.00 4.75 1.66
C LYS A 191 3.13 5.49 0.64
N LEU A 192 1.81 5.26 0.66
CA LEU A 192 0.86 5.94 -0.24
C LEU A 192 0.79 7.43 0.04
N LYS A 193 0.67 7.83 1.32
CA LYS A 193 0.71 9.24 1.74
C LYS A 193 2.02 9.90 1.27
N LYS A 194 3.17 9.23 1.42
CA LYS A 194 4.47 9.73 0.96
C LYS A 194 4.54 9.88 -0.57
N CYS A 195 4.07 8.87 -1.31
CA CYS A 195 4.02 8.93 -2.78
C CYS A 195 3.14 10.09 -3.23
N GLN A 196 1.94 10.23 -2.66
CA GLN A 196 1.05 11.35 -2.96
C GLN A 196 1.71 12.69 -2.66
N SER A 197 2.31 12.87 -1.47
CA SER A 197 2.95 14.14 -1.09
C SER A 197 4.02 14.57 -2.11
N ASN A 198 4.87 13.62 -2.51
CA ASN A 198 5.89 13.84 -3.54
C ASN A 198 5.28 14.25 -4.89
N LEU A 199 4.23 13.55 -5.33
CA LEU A 199 3.55 13.84 -6.60
C LEU A 199 2.84 15.20 -6.57
N VAL A 200 2.19 15.55 -5.45
CA VAL A 200 1.57 16.86 -5.25
C VAL A 200 2.62 17.97 -5.26
N LYS A 201 3.76 17.76 -4.62
CA LYS A 201 4.88 18.72 -4.64
C LYS A 201 5.42 18.90 -6.06
N TRP A 202 5.63 17.81 -6.79
CA TRP A 202 6.05 17.84 -8.20
C TRP A 202 5.11 18.69 -9.08
N GLN A 203 3.79 18.52 -8.91
CA GLN A 203 2.80 19.31 -9.62
C GLN A 203 2.82 20.79 -9.21
N LYS A 204 2.97 21.08 -7.91
CA LYS A 204 3.09 22.45 -7.38
C LYS A 204 4.31 23.19 -7.93
N ASP A 205 5.41 22.47 -8.16
CA ASP A 205 6.64 23.01 -8.75
C ASP A 205 6.53 23.24 -10.27
N GLY A 206 5.34 23.00 -10.86
CA GLY A 206 5.05 23.29 -12.26
C GLY A 206 5.57 22.25 -13.24
N HIS A 207 5.97 21.07 -12.75
CA HIS A 207 6.48 20.00 -13.60
C HIS A 207 5.36 19.23 -14.31
N PRO A 208 5.56 18.76 -15.56
CA PRO A 208 4.56 17.94 -16.25
C PRO A 208 4.38 16.58 -15.57
N ILE A 209 3.15 16.06 -15.58
CA ILE A 209 2.78 14.74 -15.04
C ILE A 209 3.13 13.60 -16.00
N GLY A 210 3.01 12.35 -15.55
CA GLY A 210 3.50 11.16 -16.24
C GLY A 210 2.95 11.01 -17.67
N GLN A 211 1.64 11.12 -17.84
CA GLN A 211 1.03 11.02 -19.18
C GLN A 211 1.49 12.14 -20.12
N ALA A 212 1.67 13.36 -19.61
CA ALA A 212 2.13 14.50 -20.40
C ALA A 212 3.59 14.32 -20.83
N LEU A 213 4.47 13.91 -19.90
CA LEU A 213 5.87 13.59 -20.20
C LEU A 213 6.00 12.50 -21.25
N TRP A 214 5.19 11.44 -21.13
CA TRP A 214 5.20 10.36 -22.09
C TRP A 214 4.76 10.79 -23.48
N LYS A 215 3.73 11.65 -23.57
CA LYS A 215 3.28 12.21 -24.85
C LYS A 215 4.37 13.05 -25.52
N LEU A 216 5.12 13.86 -24.77
CA LEU A 216 6.24 14.63 -25.30
C LEU A 216 7.34 13.71 -25.86
N ILE A 217 7.72 12.67 -25.11
CA ILE A 217 8.70 11.67 -25.58
C ILE A 217 8.19 10.94 -26.84
N GLN A 218 6.89 10.64 -26.90
CA GLN A 218 6.29 10.04 -28.10
C GLN A 218 6.34 10.95 -29.32
N GLN A 219 6.27 12.26 -29.14
CA GLN A 219 6.42 13.24 -30.23
C GLN A 219 7.88 13.35 -30.66
N ASP A 220 8.79 13.54 -29.71
CA ASP A 220 10.23 13.73 -29.94
C ASP A 220 10.88 12.49 -30.57
N TYR A 221 10.43 11.28 -30.21
CA TYR A 221 11.03 10.00 -30.59
C TYR A 221 10.08 9.08 -31.35
N SER A 222 9.09 9.64 -32.04
CA SER A 222 8.05 8.89 -32.74
C SER A 222 8.61 7.80 -33.67
N ARG A 223 9.69 8.09 -34.41
CA ARG A 223 10.31 7.13 -35.35
C ARG A 223 10.89 5.93 -34.62
N GLN A 224 11.68 6.16 -33.58
CA GLN A 224 12.34 5.13 -32.79
C GLN A 224 11.28 4.28 -32.06
N LEU A 225 10.30 4.93 -31.44
CA LEU A 225 9.23 4.26 -30.71
C LEU A 225 8.33 3.42 -31.63
N ASN A 226 8.03 3.90 -32.84
CA ASN A 226 7.26 3.13 -33.82
C ASN A 226 8.02 1.91 -34.36
N SER A 227 9.35 1.92 -34.28
CA SER A 227 10.19 0.76 -34.62
C SER A 227 10.36 -0.25 -33.46
N SER A 228 10.02 0.13 -32.23
CA SER A 228 10.12 -0.74 -31.05
C SER A 228 8.96 -1.72 -30.99
N LYS A 229 9.30 -3.01 -30.89
CA LYS A 229 8.31 -4.06 -30.68
C LYS A 229 7.69 -3.93 -29.29
N SER A 230 8.51 -3.61 -28.27
CA SER A 230 8.01 -3.41 -26.91
C SER A 230 6.97 -2.29 -26.85
N HIS A 231 7.22 -1.15 -27.51
CA HIS A 231 6.27 -0.05 -27.53
C HIS A 231 4.93 -0.44 -28.17
N LYS A 232 4.99 -1.11 -29.34
CA LYS A 232 3.81 -1.49 -30.11
C LYS A 232 2.83 -2.34 -29.31
N TYR A 233 3.33 -3.31 -28.52
CA TYR A 233 2.48 -4.20 -27.75
C TYR A 233 2.10 -3.66 -26.37
N ASN A 234 2.90 -2.76 -25.79
CA ASN A 234 2.73 -2.33 -24.40
C ASN A 234 2.20 -0.90 -24.23
N LYS A 235 1.87 -0.18 -25.32
CA LYS A 235 1.41 1.22 -25.26
C LYS A 235 0.25 1.45 -24.29
N ALA A 236 -0.74 0.55 -24.27
CA ALA A 236 -1.89 0.65 -23.38
C ALA A 236 -1.51 0.46 -21.91
N ALA A 237 -0.66 -0.52 -21.60
CA ALA A 237 -0.18 -0.78 -20.25
C ALA A 237 0.62 0.40 -19.69
N ILE A 238 1.56 0.94 -20.49
CA ILE A 238 2.35 2.12 -20.11
C ILE A 238 1.42 3.32 -19.81
N ALA A 239 0.47 3.60 -20.71
CA ALA A 239 -0.46 4.71 -20.54
C ALA A 239 -1.35 4.55 -19.29
N GLN A 240 -1.79 3.32 -19.00
CA GLN A 240 -2.60 3.02 -17.83
C GLN A 240 -1.80 3.18 -16.54
N SER A 241 -0.56 2.67 -16.44
CA SER A 241 0.24 2.85 -15.22
C SER A 241 0.55 4.32 -14.94
N LEU A 242 0.89 5.10 -15.98
CA LEU A 242 1.12 6.54 -15.83
C LEU A 242 -0.17 7.26 -15.42
N LYS A 243 -1.34 6.85 -15.93
CA LYS A 243 -2.63 7.37 -15.48
C LYS A 243 -2.85 7.14 -13.99
N LEU A 244 -2.58 5.93 -13.50
CA LEU A 244 -2.77 5.57 -12.10
C LEU A 244 -1.81 6.36 -11.19
N MET A 245 -0.57 6.60 -11.65
CA MET A 245 0.37 7.50 -10.96
C MET A 245 -0.13 8.93 -10.90
N ASP A 246 -0.66 9.45 -12.02
CA ASP A 246 -1.22 10.80 -12.07
C ASP A 246 -2.42 10.93 -11.12
N GLN A 247 -3.29 9.91 -11.04
CA GLN A 247 -4.42 9.85 -10.12
C GLN A 247 -4.01 9.77 -8.64
N LEU A 248 -2.87 9.14 -8.33
CA LEU A 248 -2.36 9.07 -6.96
C LEU A 248 -2.03 10.44 -6.37
N ALA A 249 -1.65 11.42 -7.21
CA ALA A 249 -1.44 12.79 -6.78
C ALA A 249 -2.74 13.41 -6.24
N ASP A 250 -3.84 13.18 -6.95
CA ASP A 250 -5.16 13.73 -6.63
C ASP A 250 -5.81 13.00 -5.44
N ASN A 251 -5.71 11.67 -5.42
CA ASN A 251 -6.38 10.83 -4.43
C ASN A 251 -5.55 9.56 -4.11
N PRO A 252 -5.07 9.37 -2.87
CA PRO A 252 -4.27 8.20 -2.51
C PRO A 252 -5.13 6.95 -2.29
N TYR A 253 -6.46 7.08 -2.39
CA TYR A 253 -7.46 6.06 -2.10
C TYR A 253 -8.20 5.53 -3.35
N SER A 254 -7.70 5.87 -4.55
CA SER A 254 -8.39 5.57 -5.81
C SER A 254 -7.98 4.24 -6.45
N LEU A 255 -7.03 3.52 -5.85
CA LEU A 255 -6.38 2.37 -6.47
C LEU A 255 -6.88 1.04 -5.88
N SER A 256 -6.99 0.02 -6.73
CA SER A 256 -7.24 -1.36 -6.32
C SER A 256 -5.95 -2.08 -5.93
N TYR A 257 -6.04 -3.21 -5.25
CA TYR A 257 -4.89 -4.09 -5.01
C TYR A 257 -4.22 -4.54 -6.31
N LYS A 258 -5.01 -4.86 -7.35
CA LYS A 258 -4.48 -5.20 -8.67
C LYS A 258 -3.62 -4.06 -9.23
N ASP A 259 -4.04 -2.81 -9.03
CA ASP A 259 -3.27 -1.67 -9.52
C ASP A 259 -1.87 -1.60 -8.89
N PHE A 260 -1.74 -1.92 -7.60
CA PHE A 260 -0.44 -1.96 -6.93
C PHE A 260 0.40 -3.18 -7.26
N LEU A 261 -0.22 -4.36 -7.26
CA LEU A 261 0.50 -5.63 -7.40
C LEU A 261 0.87 -5.92 -8.86
N GLU A 262 0.06 -5.45 -9.82
CA GLU A 262 0.16 -5.84 -11.22
C GLU A 262 0.22 -4.62 -12.14
N THR A 263 -0.82 -3.78 -12.16
CA THR A 263 -0.97 -2.76 -13.22
C THR A 263 0.16 -1.75 -13.21
N LEU A 264 0.51 -1.17 -12.04
CA LEU A 264 1.59 -0.19 -11.91
C LEU A 264 2.97 -0.80 -12.23
N PRO A 265 3.42 -1.88 -11.55
CA PRO A 265 4.74 -2.48 -11.84
C PRO A 265 4.88 -2.93 -13.29
N TYR A 266 3.85 -3.55 -13.85
CA TYR A 266 3.90 -4.08 -15.22
C TYR A 266 4.13 -2.98 -16.25
N GLY A 267 3.28 -1.95 -16.30
CA GLY A 267 3.43 -0.90 -17.31
C GLY A 267 4.68 -0.04 -17.10
N ILE A 268 5.12 0.17 -15.85
CA ILE A 268 6.41 0.83 -15.58
C ILE A 268 7.60 -0.02 -16.04
N GLY A 269 7.55 -1.35 -15.83
CA GLY A 269 8.52 -2.29 -16.38
C GLY A 269 8.57 -2.19 -17.91
N LYS A 270 7.41 -2.22 -18.58
CA LYS A 270 7.33 -2.10 -20.04
C LYS A 270 7.79 -0.75 -20.59
N LEU A 271 7.58 0.32 -19.84
CA LEU A 271 8.13 1.64 -20.17
C LEU A 271 9.65 1.62 -20.12
N LYS A 272 10.25 1.06 -19.07
CA LYS A 272 11.71 0.89 -18.95
C LYS A 272 12.28 0.04 -20.08
N ASP A 273 11.64 -1.10 -20.39
CA ASP A 273 12.02 -1.98 -21.50
C ASP A 273 11.97 -1.23 -22.84
N THR A 274 10.91 -0.44 -23.07
CA THR A 274 10.74 0.36 -24.29
C THR A 274 11.87 1.38 -24.43
N LEU A 275 12.13 2.17 -23.37
CA LEU A 275 13.19 3.18 -23.37
C LEU A 275 14.58 2.55 -23.59
N TYR A 276 14.82 1.37 -23.02
CA TYR A 276 16.05 0.62 -23.24
C TYR A 276 16.19 0.11 -24.68
N GLU A 277 15.14 -0.50 -25.24
CA GLU A 277 15.12 -1.03 -26.63
C GLU A 277 15.45 0.08 -27.65
N VAL A 278 14.88 1.26 -27.47
CA VAL A 278 15.12 2.40 -28.38
C VAL A 278 16.40 3.19 -28.06
N GLY A 279 17.18 2.74 -27.08
CA GLY A 279 18.48 3.33 -26.73
C GLY A 279 18.40 4.70 -26.06
N LEU A 280 17.27 5.04 -25.44
CA LEU A 280 17.03 6.34 -24.79
C LEU A 280 17.51 6.32 -23.33
N LYS A 281 18.67 6.93 -23.07
CA LYS A 281 19.30 7.06 -21.74
C LYS A 281 18.92 8.37 -21.04
N GLU A 282 19.15 8.42 -19.73
CA GLU A 282 18.93 9.62 -18.89
C GLU A 282 19.68 10.87 -19.33
N SER A 283 20.84 10.67 -19.96
CA SER A 283 21.68 11.74 -20.50
C SER A 283 21.10 12.39 -21.75
N ASP A 284 20.12 11.77 -22.40
CA ASP A 284 19.84 12.03 -23.81
C ASP A 284 18.77 13.09 -24.01
N HIS A 285 17.91 13.36 -23.02
CA HIS A 285 16.88 14.40 -23.11
C HIS A 285 16.25 14.78 -21.77
N ILE A 286 15.86 16.06 -21.62
CA ILE A 286 15.19 16.59 -20.42
C ILE A 286 13.89 15.85 -20.11
N ASN A 287 13.07 15.54 -21.12
CA ASN A 287 11.79 14.86 -20.92
C ASN A 287 11.96 13.42 -20.38
N ILE A 288 12.99 12.70 -20.83
CA ILE A 288 13.30 11.33 -20.35
C ILE A 288 13.77 11.38 -18.90
N LYS A 289 14.64 12.36 -18.56
CA LYS A 289 15.09 12.57 -17.19
C LYS A 289 13.92 12.89 -16.27
N LEU A 290 13.04 13.81 -16.67
CA LEU A 290 11.85 14.17 -15.91
C LEU A 290 10.90 12.98 -15.73
N LEU A 291 10.67 12.17 -16.77
CA LEU A 291 9.82 10.98 -16.67
C LEU A 291 10.38 9.96 -15.68
N ARG A 292 11.69 9.73 -15.68
CA ARG A 292 12.32 8.83 -14.71
C ARG A 292 12.25 9.38 -13.29
N THR A 293 12.52 10.66 -13.10
CA THR A 293 12.36 11.31 -11.79
C THR A 293 10.92 11.19 -11.29
N TYR A 294 9.92 11.40 -12.16
CA TYR A 294 8.50 11.25 -11.83
C TYR A 294 8.15 9.82 -11.38
N ILE A 295 8.67 8.81 -12.08
CA ILE A 295 8.51 7.39 -11.70
C ILE A 295 9.16 7.11 -10.34
N ASP A 296 10.32 7.70 -10.08
CA ASP A 296 11.05 7.57 -8.81
C ASP A 296 10.40 8.35 -7.66
N LEU A 297 9.28 9.06 -7.89
CA LEU A 297 8.44 9.60 -6.81
C LEU A 297 7.51 8.53 -6.20
N THR A 298 7.34 7.40 -6.89
CA THR A 298 6.60 6.21 -6.40
C THR A 298 7.46 4.96 -6.22
N PRO A 299 8.71 5.04 -5.70
CA PRO A 299 9.70 3.97 -5.82
C PRO A 299 9.36 2.74 -4.95
N SER A 300 8.55 2.91 -3.90
CA SER A 300 8.13 1.86 -2.97
C SER A 300 6.86 1.12 -3.39
N LEU A 301 6.19 1.55 -4.46
CA LEU A 301 5.01 0.88 -5.04
C LEU A 301 5.39 -0.08 -6.18
N CYS A 302 6.58 0.06 -6.76
CA CYS A 302 7.01 -0.67 -7.95
C CYS A 302 8.12 -1.71 -7.67
N LEU A 303 8.19 -2.26 -6.45
CA LEU A 303 9.33 -3.07 -5.96
C LEU A 303 9.50 -4.47 -6.58
N TYR A 304 8.78 -4.78 -7.65
CA TYR A 304 9.06 -5.92 -8.51
C TYR A 304 9.16 -5.44 -9.96
N ALA A 305 10.36 -5.02 -10.36
CA ALA A 305 10.78 -4.93 -11.74
C ALA A 305 12.28 -5.23 -11.82
#